data_AF-A0A3D1YGA2-F1
#
_entry.id   AF-A0A3D1YGA2-F1
#
_cell.length_a   1.000
_cell.length_b   1.000
_cell.length_c   1.000
_cell.angle_alpha   90.00
_cell.angle_beta   90.00
_cell.angle_gamma   90.00
#
_symmetry.space_group_name_H-M   'P 1'
#
loop_
_entity.id
_entity.type
_entity.pdbx_description
1 polymer ?
#
loop_
_entity_poly.entity_id
_entity_poly.type
_entity_poly.pdbx_seq_one_letter_code
_entity_poly.pdbx_strand_id
1 'polypeptide(L)' 'MSGHMGNRQITVKNLEILLIDAERNLIAVKGGIPGARNSMVTIKRTGLHGDTKTLLGQELEDAMEAVVEDAI' A
#
# COMPACT_ATOMS: atom_id res chain seq x y z
N MET A 1 -24.87 -26.55 -16.97
CA MET A 1 -23.53 -26.66 -17.59
C MET A 1 -22.51 -26.03 -16.67
N SER A 2 -21.34 -26.65 -16.53
CA SER A 2 -20.24 -26.15 -15.70
C SER A 2 -19.40 -25.15 -16.51
N GLY A 3 -19.21 -23.94 -16.00
CA GLY A 3 -18.45 -22.88 -16.68
C GLY A 3 -17.02 -22.73 -16.15
N HIS A 4 -16.17 -22.01 -16.89
CA HIS A 4 -14.81 -21.69 -16.45
C HIS A 4 -14.84 -20.62 -15.35
N MET A 5 -14.17 -20.88 -14.22
CA MET A 5 -14.04 -19.94 -13.11
C MET A 5 -12.60 -19.45 -13.00
N GLY A 6 -12.41 -18.15 -12.84
CA GLY A 6 -11.09 -17.52 -12.73
C GLY A 6 -10.71 -16.72 -13.97
N ASN A 7 -9.42 -16.41 -14.10
CA ASN A 7 -8.82 -15.62 -15.18
C ASN A 7 -9.55 -14.29 -15.50
N ARG A 8 -10.04 -13.60 -14.46
CA ARG A 8 -10.70 -12.29 -14.58
C ARG A 8 -9.98 -11.28 -13.71
N GLN A 9 -9.85 -10.06 -14.21
CA GLN A 9 -9.31 -8.95 -13.43
C GLN A 9 -10.34 -8.51 -12.40
N ILE A 10 -9.99 -8.64 -11.12
CA ILE A 10 -10.82 -8.22 -10.00
C ILE A 10 -10.07 -7.15 -9.20
N THR A 11 -10.80 -6.20 -8.62
CA THR A 11 -10.24 -5.13 -7.79
C THR A 11 -10.81 -5.25 -6.38
N VAL A 12 -9.92 -5.34 -5.39
CA VAL A 12 -10.29 -5.28 -3.98
C VAL A 12 -10.10 -3.84 -3.51
N LYS A 13 -11.15 -3.25 -2.93
CA LYS A 13 -11.15 -1.87 -2.43
C LYS A 13 -10.96 -1.84 -0.92
N ASN A 14 -10.68 -0.66 -0.38
CA ASN A 14 -10.56 -0.40 1.07
C ASN A 14 -9.48 -1.25 1.76
N LEU A 15 -8.36 -1.47 1.06
CA LEU A 15 -7.17 -2.08 1.65
C LEU A 15 -6.31 -1.01 2.32
N GLU A 16 -5.85 -1.31 3.54
CA GLU A 16 -5.03 -0.42 4.35
C GLU A 16 -3.54 -0.75 4.20
N ILE A 17 -2.68 0.27 4.06
CA ILE A 17 -1.23 0.12 3.98
C ILE A 17 -0.63 0.27 5.37
N LEU A 18 -0.10 -0.83 5.92
CA LEU A 18 0.49 -0.85 7.26
C LEU A 18 1.89 -0.22 7.27
N LEU A 19 2.73 -0.59 6.31
CA LEU A 19 4.13 -0.18 6.27
C LEU A 19 4.61 -0.04 4.84
N ILE A 20 5.50 0.93 4.62
CA ILE A 20 6.22 1.14 3.38
C ILE A 20 7.70 1.12 3.76
N ASP A 21 8.42 0.14 3.26
CA ASP A 21 9.88 0.04 3.41
C ASP A 21 10.49 0.43 2.06
N ALA A 22 10.99 1.67 1.99
CA ALA A 22 11.60 2.21 0.78
C ALA A 22 12.98 1.58 0.48
N GLU A 23 13.70 1.13 1.49
CA GLU A 23 15.01 0.49 1.31
C GLU A 23 14.87 -0.86 0.61
N ARG A 24 13.85 -1.63 0.97
CA ARG A 24 13.59 -2.96 0.41
C ARG A 24 12.55 -2.95 -0.71
N ASN A 25 11.97 -1.80 -1.02
CA ASN A 25 10.86 -1.63 -1.96
C ASN A 25 9.66 -2.54 -1.62
N LEU A 26 9.34 -2.68 -0.34
CA LEU A 26 8.26 -3.53 0.15
C LEU A 26 7.09 -2.70 0.67
N ILE A 27 5.88 -3.18 0.41
CA ILE A 27 4.65 -2.57 0.91
C ILE A 27 3.85 -3.66 1.64
N ALA A 28 3.57 -3.43 2.93
CA ALA A 28 2.72 -4.30 3.72
C ALA A 28 1.27 -3.83 3.64
N VAL A 29 0.38 -4.68 3.10
CA VAL A 29 -1.05 -4.40 2.95
C VAL A 29 -1.85 -5.32 3.85
N LYS A 30 -2.81 -4.74 4.59
CA LYS A 30 -3.75 -5.50 5.42
C LYS A 30 -4.87 -6.04 4.54
N GLY A 31 -4.85 -7.36 4.30
CA GLY A 31 -5.92 -8.07 3.58
C GLY A 31 -5.40 -9.03 2.52
N GLY A 32 -6.30 -9.44 1.62
CA GLY A 32 -6.01 -10.35 0.51
C GLY A 32 -5.82 -9.62 -0.81
N ILE A 33 -4.71 -9.92 -1.50
CA ILE A 33 -4.45 -9.44 -2.85
C ILE A 33 -4.94 -10.50 -3.86
N PRO A 34 -5.71 -10.10 -4.89
CA PRO A 34 -6.17 -11.04 -5.90
C PRO A 34 -5.00 -11.49 -6.79
N GLY A 35 -4.90 -12.80 -6.99
CA GLY A 35 -3.83 -13.41 -7.78
C GLY A 35 -2.99 -14.39 -6.96
N ALA A 36 -2.10 -15.11 -7.66
CA ALA A 36 -1.12 -15.97 -7.03
C ALA A 36 0.11 -15.17 -6.59
N ARG A 37 1.00 -15.77 -5.79
CA ARG A 37 2.30 -15.17 -5.49
C ARG A 37 3.05 -14.87 -6.79
N ASN A 38 3.73 -13.74 -6.83
CA ASN A 38 4.45 -13.21 -8.00
C ASN A 38 3.57 -12.79 -9.20
N SER A 39 2.24 -12.66 -9.04
CA SER A 39 1.41 -12.04 -10.09
C SER A 39 1.61 -10.53 -10.15
N MET A 40 1.54 -9.96 -11.35
CA MET A 40 1.49 -8.50 -11.51
C MET A 40 0.18 -7.95 -10.91
N VAL A 41 0.31 -6.92 -10.09
CA VAL A 41 -0.83 -6.21 -9.50
C VAL A 41 -0.71 -4.72 -9.77
N THR A 42 -1.85 -4.03 -9.88
CA THR A 42 -1.89 -2.58 -10.08
C THR A 42 -2.52 -1.94 -8.85
N ILE A 43 -1.73 -1.11 -8.16
CA ILE A 43 -2.22 -0.32 -7.03
C ILE A 43 -2.79 0.98 -7.59
N LYS A 44 -4.05 1.28 -7.25
CA LYS A 44 -4.73 2.53 -7.62
C LYS A 44 -5.34 3.16 -6.39
N ARG A 45 -5.28 4.49 -6.30
CA ARG A 45 -6.01 5.22 -5.26
C ARG A 45 -7.51 5.06 -5.50
N THR A 46 -8.22 4.53 -4.51
CA THR A 46 -9.69 4.57 -4.53
C THR A 46 -10.11 6.01 -4.28
N GLY A 47 -10.62 6.68 -5.30
CA GLY A 47 -11.12 8.05 -5.17
C GLY A 47 -12.47 8.04 -4.45
N LEU A 48 -12.47 8.38 -3.14
CA LEU A 48 -13.58 8.88 -2.29
C LEU A 48 -13.53 8.42 -0.81
N HIS A 49 -12.35 8.28 -0.20
CA HIS A 49 -12.23 8.28 1.27
C HIS A 49 -11.05 9.14 1.68
N GLY A 50 -11.35 10.23 2.39
CA GLY A 50 -10.34 11.02 3.09
C GLY A 50 -9.62 10.17 4.14
N ASP A 51 -8.34 10.48 4.27
CA ASP A 51 -7.60 10.55 5.53
C ASP A 51 -7.36 9.25 6.31
N THR A 52 -6.24 8.58 6.01
CA THR A 52 -5.45 7.91 7.07
C THR A 52 -3.92 8.08 6.97
N LYS A 53 -3.37 8.78 5.97
CA LYS A 53 -1.90 9.03 5.93
C LYS A 53 -1.44 10.47 5.73
N THR A 54 -2.34 11.42 5.51
CA THR A 54 -1.97 12.84 5.57
C THR A 54 -1.71 13.31 7.00
N LEU A 55 -2.37 12.70 8.01
CA LEU A 55 -2.29 13.13 9.41
C LEU A 55 -1.20 12.45 10.27
N LEU A 56 -0.52 11.43 9.75
CA LEU A 56 0.56 10.72 10.47
C LEU A 56 1.83 10.55 9.63
N GLY A 57 1.77 10.80 8.32
CA GLY A 57 2.94 10.76 7.44
C GLY A 57 3.79 12.03 7.53
N GLN A 58 3.16 13.19 7.82
CA GLN A 58 3.88 14.47 7.90
C GLN A 58 4.75 14.55 9.17
N GLU A 59 4.29 14.02 10.31
CA GLU A 59 5.07 14.06 11.56
C GLU A 59 6.29 13.12 11.55
N LEU A 60 6.23 12.02 10.79
CA LEU A 60 7.35 11.07 10.70
C LEU A 60 8.40 11.49 9.66
N GLU A 61 8.01 12.18 8.60
CA GLU A 61 8.95 12.79 7.65
C GLU A 61 9.72 13.94 8.32
N ASP A 62 9.03 14.84 9.02
CA ASP A 62 9.65 15.96 9.75
C ASP A 62 10.61 15.50 10.87
N ALA A 63 10.27 14.40 11.57
CA ALA A 63 11.11 13.87 12.66
C ALA A 63 12.37 13.13 12.16
N MET A 64 12.32 12.52 10.97
CA MET A 64 13.50 11.88 10.40
C MET A 64 14.47 12.89 9.78
N GLU A 65 13.97 13.98 9.21
CA GLU A 65 14.82 15.05 8.65
C GLU A 65 15.56 15.80 9.77
N ALA A 66 14.89 16.07 10.90
CA ALA A 66 15.52 16.73 12.06
C ALA A 66 16.66 15.93 12.73
N VAL A 67 16.57 14.58 12.78
CA VAL A 67 17.64 13.75 13.39
C VAL A 67 18.91 13.71 12.52
N VAL A 68 18.78 13.94 11.21
CA VAL A 68 19.93 13.95 10.29
C VAL A 68 20.71 15.27 10.38
N GLU A 69 20.06 16.38 10.70
CA GLU A 69 20.69 17.71 10.81
C GLU A 69 21.47 17.91 12.12
N ASP A 70 21.07 17.25 13.22
CA ASP A 70 21.80 17.28 14.49
C ASP A 70 23.04 16.35 14.53
N ALA A 71 23.32 15.62 13.45
CA ALA A 71 24.37 14.60 13.37
C ALA A 71 25.58 14.95 12.47
N ILE A 72 25.67 16.18 11.95
CA ILE A 72 26.81 16.72 11.17
C ILE A 72 27.44 17.89 11.93
#